data_AF-A0A527D8W5-F1
#
_entry.id   AF-A0A527D8W5-F1
#
_cell.length_a   1.000
_cell.length_b   1.000
_cell.length_c   1.000
_cell.angle_alpha   90.00
_cell.angle_beta   90.00
_cell.angle_gamma   90.00
#
_symmetry.space_group_name_H-M   'P 1'
#
loop_
_entity.id
_entity.type
_entity.pdbx_description
1 polymer ?
#
loop_
_entity_poly.entity_id
_entity_poly.type
_entity_poly.pdbx_seq_one_letter_code
_entity_poly.pdbx_strand_id
1 'polypeptide(L)'
;MRNTFHGYYQPSEEEFEKLWSEGLLVPDNNVLMHLFRFMPKQRQEVLAAFKSFGDRLWLPHQVAKELQDGWRSADSSNRGAYTKLKEDLAKKMGEVEDLVRRFSRFDPWPEGSPMNQISEFFGNLSTEVDTATANLPEVDDVFTAVSNLFDGKVGDQPEQKEFDARVKEAERRVQAKIPPGYMDKRPGDYLIWAEMKVKAKAASLPILFVTDDRKEDWWLEQSGKTIGPRPELRQEFLADAGQMFYAYPPARFLSLLRERSKNLVSKETVQEMERAEFVPFSPQLDGPPWLGQLVELGRETGVEPHEILKIARRIATLSALSAINRAPTAKAPWTQELDDLYAYAARLLSNDGQKTVTSSAWAKFLQLCANLTEEEHLQMTQPREIPKRARY
;
A
#
# COMPACT_ATOMS: atom_id res chain seq x y z
N MET A 1 15.85 13.78 -29.50
CA MET A 1 15.21 12.67 -28.75
C MET A 1 14.25 13.17 -27.68
N ARG A 2 14.63 14.16 -26.85
CA ARG A 2 13.77 14.69 -25.75
C ARG A 2 12.34 15.05 -26.18
N ASN A 3 12.16 15.74 -27.31
CA ASN A 3 10.82 16.14 -27.77
C ASN A 3 9.94 14.93 -28.18
N THR A 4 10.54 13.89 -28.75
CA THR A 4 9.82 12.69 -29.23
C THR A 4 9.46 11.76 -28.07
N PHE A 5 10.39 11.58 -27.13
CA PHE A 5 10.27 10.68 -25.97
C PHE A 5 10.18 11.47 -24.67
N HIS A 6 9.43 12.58 -24.66
CA HIS A 6 9.32 13.49 -23.52
C HIS A 6 9.04 12.75 -22.21
N GLY A 7 8.13 11.77 -22.23
CA GLY A 7 7.77 10.98 -21.06
C GLY A 7 8.92 10.17 -20.45
N TYR A 8 10.02 9.94 -21.16
CA TYR A 8 11.16 9.17 -20.65
C TYR A 8 12.23 10.03 -19.97
N TYR A 9 12.16 11.35 -20.10
CA TYR A 9 13.07 12.27 -19.44
C TYR A 9 12.41 12.84 -18.20
N GLN A 10 13.14 12.97 -17.10
CA GLN A 10 12.60 13.69 -15.96
C GLN A 10 12.32 15.16 -16.33
N PRO A 11 11.22 15.74 -15.81
CA PRO A 11 10.97 17.16 -15.97
C PRO A 11 12.16 17.98 -15.45
N SER A 12 12.49 19.08 -16.12
CA SER A 12 13.45 20.06 -15.64
C SER A 12 12.92 20.78 -14.40
N GLU A 13 13.79 21.52 -13.71
CA GLU A 13 13.36 22.39 -12.61
C GLU A 13 12.31 23.41 -13.08
N GLU A 14 12.47 24.00 -14.25
CA GLU A 14 11.49 24.93 -14.84
C GLU A 14 10.13 24.25 -15.11
N GLU A 15 10.14 23.03 -15.64
CA GLU A 15 8.92 22.24 -15.87
C GLU A 15 8.21 21.88 -14.55
N PHE A 16 8.98 21.55 -13.50
CA PHE A 16 8.45 21.35 -12.17
C PHE A 16 7.89 22.63 -11.54
N GLU A 17 8.60 23.76 -11.67
CA GLU A 17 8.10 25.05 -11.16
C GLU A 17 6.77 25.41 -11.82
N LYS A 18 6.64 25.19 -13.14
CA LYS A 18 5.37 25.38 -13.85
C LYS A 18 4.26 24.44 -13.36
N LEU A 19 4.57 23.16 -13.13
CA LEU A 19 3.61 22.21 -12.55
C LEU A 19 3.08 22.67 -11.20
N TRP A 20 3.95 23.19 -10.32
CA TRP A 20 3.56 23.63 -8.99
C TRP A 20 2.83 24.99 -8.98
N SER A 21 3.24 25.94 -9.83
CA SER A 21 2.69 27.30 -9.86
C SER A 21 1.38 27.41 -10.64
N GLU A 22 1.25 26.68 -11.76
CA GLU A 22 0.11 26.78 -12.68
C GLU A 22 -0.79 25.54 -12.67
N GLY A 23 -0.25 24.36 -12.31
CA GLY A 23 -0.96 23.10 -12.46
C GLY A 23 -2.19 22.96 -11.57
N LEU A 24 -3.17 22.23 -12.08
CA LEU A 24 -4.32 21.78 -11.30
C LEU A 24 -3.88 20.67 -10.35
N LEU A 25 -4.12 20.85 -9.06
CA LEU A 25 -3.91 19.82 -8.06
C LEU A 25 -5.11 18.90 -8.04
N VAL A 26 -4.84 17.60 -8.21
CA VAL A 26 -5.84 16.56 -8.24
C VAL A 26 -5.49 15.49 -7.20
N PRO A 27 -6.09 15.53 -6.01
CA PRO A 27 -5.94 14.45 -5.03
C PRO A 27 -6.81 13.26 -5.42
N ASP A 28 -6.28 12.06 -5.26
CA ASP A 28 -6.99 10.80 -5.41
C ASP A 28 -7.86 10.48 -4.19
N ASN A 29 -8.81 9.56 -4.34
CA ASN A 29 -9.73 9.17 -3.29
C ASN A 29 -9.00 8.60 -2.06
N ASN A 30 -8.00 7.74 -2.27
CA ASN A 30 -7.21 7.16 -1.17
C ASN A 30 -6.53 8.22 -0.30
N VAL A 31 -6.08 9.33 -0.89
CA VAL A 31 -5.48 10.45 -0.18
C VAL A 31 -6.52 11.19 0.66
N LEU A 32 -7.71 11.39 0.11
CA LEU A 32 -8.83 12.00 0.84
C LEU A 32 -9.31 11.11 1.99
N MET A 33 -9.27 9.78 1.82
CA MET A 33 -9.63 8.83 2.86
C MET A 33 -8.71 8.90 4.09
N HIS A 34 -7.45 9.27 3.92
CA HIS A 34 -6.53 9.49 5.05
C HIS A 34 -6.98 10.63 5.98
N LEU A 35 -7.74 11.61 5.47
CA LEU A 35 -8.30 12.68 6.31
C LEU A 35 -9.27 12.17 7.38
N PHE A 36 -9.93 11.02 7.15
CA PHE A 36 -10.80 10.37 8.14
C PHE A 36 -10.03 9.59 9.20
N ARG A 37 -8.71 9.40 9.01
CA ARG A 37 -7.84 8.67 9.91
C ARG A 37 -6.98 9.59 10.79
N PHE A 38 -6.64 10.77 10.30
CA PHE A 38 -5.74 11.68 10.99
C PHE A 38 -6.33 12.35 12.23
N MET A 39 -5.45 12.65 13.19
CA MET A 39 -5.77 13.51 14.33
C MET A 39 -6.02 14.96 13.89
N PRO A 40 -6.75 15.76 14.69
CA PRO A 40 -7.21 17.09 14.27
C PRO A 40 -6.12 18.02 13.71
N LYS A 41 -4.93 18.06 14.33
CA LYS A 41 -3.81 18.90 13.89
C LYS A 41 -3.34 18.51 12.47
N GLN A 42 -3.00 17.24 12.27
CA GLN A 42 -2.48 16.73 11.00
C GLN A 42 -3.52 16.90 9.89
N ARG A 43 -4.80 16.64 10.19
CA ARG A 43 -5.89 16.89 9.22
C ARG A 43 -5.92 18.35 8.79
N GLN A 44 -5.90 19.30 9.74
CA GLN A 44 -5.96 20.73 9.44
C GLN A 44 -4.80 21.15 8.54
N GLU A 45 -3.59 20.62 8.75
CA GLU A 45 -2.43 20.90 7.91
C GLU A 45 -2.58 20.31 6.49
N VAL A 46 -3.10 19.09 6.34
CA VAL A 46 -3.36 18.49 5.01
C VAL A 46 -4.49 19.23 4.27
N LEU A 47 -5.56 19.62 4.96
CA LEU A 47 -6.61 20.46 4.39
C LEU A 47 -6.07 21.83 3.98
N ALA A 48 -5.18 22.43 4.77
CA ALA A 48 -4.51 23.68 4.42
C ALA A 48 -3.60 23.53 3.19
N ALA A 49 -2.90 22.39 3.07
CA ALA A 49 -2.09 22.04 1.91
C ALA A 49 -2.91 21.98 0.61
N PHE A 50 -4.10 21.38 0.65
CA PHE A 50 -4.99 21.39 -0.51
C PHE A 50 -5.61 22.77 -0.76
N LYS A 51 -6.01 23.46 0.31
CA LYS A 51 -6.60 24.80 0.23
C LYS A 51 -5.65 25.83 -0.39
N SER A 52 -4.33 25.69 -0.22
CA SER A 52 -3.35 26.62 -0.79
C SER A 52 -3.32 26.63 -2.32
N PHE A 53 -3.91 25.63 -2.99
CA PHE A 53 -4.06 25.61 -4.45
C PHE A 53 -5.26 26.41 -4.93
N GLY A 54 -6.16 26.87 -4.05
CA GLY A 54 -7.26 27.77 -4.39
C GLY A 54 -8.14 27.22 -5.51
N ASP A 55 -8.27 27.98 -6.60
CA ASP A 55 -9.07 27.62 -7.78
C ASP A 55 -8.41 26.54 -8.65
N ARG A 56 -7.12 26.24 -8.41
CA ARG A 56 -6.40 25.15 -9.08
C ARG A 56 -6.63 23.80 -8.42
N LEU A 57 -7.30 23.75 -7.27
CA LEU A 57 -7.74 22.49 -6.68
C LEU A 57 -8.95 21.97 -7.46
N TRP A 58 -8.89 20.74 -7.95
CA TRP A 58 -9.98 20.14 -8.72
C TRP A 58 -10.11 18.65 -8.43
N LEU A 59 -11.35 18.14 -8.45
CA LEU A 59 -11.65 16.74 -8.17
C LEU A 59 -12.37 16.09 -9.35
N PRO A 60 -11.86 14.99 -9.92
CA PRO A 60 -12.59 14.15 -10.86
C PRO A 60 -13.94 13.72 -10.27
N HIS A 61 -14.97 13.64 -11.10
CA HIS A 61 -16.27 13.14 -10.71
C HIS A 61 -16.15 11.72 -10.14
N GLN A 62 -15.34 10.86 -10.76
CA GLN A 62 -15.12 9.49 -10.27
C GLN A 62 -14.52 9.47 -8.85
N VAL A 63 -13.54 10.33 -8.56
CA VAL A 63 -12.96 10.46 -7.20
C VAL A 63 -14.03 10.93 -6.20
N ALA A 64 -14.81 11.94 -6.57
CA ALA A 64 -15.88 12.45 -5.72
C ALA A 64 -16.93 11.37 -5.41
N LYS A 65 -17.30 10.58 -6.41
CA LYS A 65 -18.24 9.46 -6.26
C LYS A 65 -17.71 8.41 -5.30
N GLU A 66 -16.45 7.99 -5.46
CA GLU A 66 -15.84 7.00 -4.57
C GLU A 66 -15.69 7.53 -3.13
N LEU A 67 -15.44 8.83 -2.97
CA LEU A 67 -15.43 9.47 -1.67
C LEU A 67 -16.80 9.36 -1.00
N GLN A 68 -17.87 9.71 -1.72
CA GLN A 68 -19.26 9.63 -1.24
C GLN A 68 -19.64 8.21 -0.83
N ASP A 69 -19.23 7.21 -1.62
CA ASP A 69 -19.52 5.80 -1.37
C ASP A 69 -18.69 5.23 -0.19
N GLY A 70 -17.45 5.72 -0.01
CA GLY A 70 -16.45 5.08 0.85
C GLY A 70 -16.21 5.70 2.22
N TRP A 71 -16.51 6.99 2.43
CA TRP A 71 -16.02 7.73 3.60
C TRP A 71 -16.49 7.15 4.95
N ARG A 72 -17.74 6.68 5.03
CA ARG A 72 -18.29 6.04 6.24
C ARG A 72 -17.55 4.76 6.58
N SER A 73 -17.20 3.98 5.56
CA SER A 73 -16.42 2.76 5.76
C SER A 73 -15.00 3.08 6.20
N ALA A 74 -14.39 4.17 5.71
CA ALA A 74 -13.06 4.58 6.12
C ALA A 74 -13.01 5.00 7.60
N ASP A 75 -13.98 5.80 8.06
CA ASP A 75 -14.10 6.19 9.48
C ASP A 75 -14.44 4.98 10.37
N SER A 76 -15.42 4.16 9.98
CA SER A 76 -15.79 2.97 10.74
C SER A 76 -14.63 1.99 10.88
N SER A 77 -13.83 1.79 9.83
CA SER A 77 -12.64 0.96 9.90
C SER A 77 -11.56 1.57 10.81
N ASN A 78 -11.38 2.90 10.77
CA ASN A 78 -10.44 3.59 11.64
C ASN A 78 -10.81 3.41 13.12
N ARG A 79 -12.06 3.71 13.49
CA ARG A 79 -12.56 3.52 14.87
C ARG A 79 -12.53 2.05 15.28
N GLY A 80 -12.90 1.15 14.37
CA GLY A 80 -12.83 -0.30 14.57
C GLY A 80 -11.41 -0.77 14.89
N ALA A 81 -10.37 -0.16 14.32
CA ALA A 81 -8.97 -0.48 14.65
C ALA A 81 -8.62 -0.12 16.10
N TYR A 82 -9.10 1.00 16.62
CA TYR A 82 -8.94 1.37 18.05
C TYR A 82 -9.69 0.40 18.97
N THR A 83 -10.94 0.07 18.63
CA THR A 83 -11.72 -0.93 19.37
C THR A 83 -10.99 -2.27 19.40
N LYS A 84 -10.49 -2.72 18.24
CA LYS A 84 -9.76 -3.98 18.12
C LYS A 84 -8.47 -3.98 18.92
N LEU A 85 -7.70 -2.89 18.87
CA LEU A 85 -6.50 -2.71 19.69
C LEU A 85 -6.82 -2.84 21.18
N LYS A 86 -7.91 -2.21 21.65
CA LYS A 86 -8.34 -2.29 23.05
C LYS A 86 -8.70 -3.71 23.45
N GLU A 87 -9.47 -4.42 22.62
CA GLU A 87 -9.82 -5.83 22.85
C GLU A 87 -8.58 -6.74 22.90
N ASP A 88 -7.64 -6.54 21.97
CA ASP A 88 -6.42 -7.33 21.91
C ASP A 88 -5.50 -7.05 23.12
N LEU A 89 -5.39 -5.79 23.56
CA LEU A 89 -4.69 -5.42 24.79
C LEU A 89 -5.33 -6.10 26.02
N ALA A 90 -6.66 -6.09 26.14
CA ALA A 90 -7.36 -6.73 27.24
C ALA A 90 -7.13 -8.26 27.26
N LYS A 91 -7.16 -8.90 26.07
CA LYS A 91 -6.86 -10.33 25.94
C LYS A 91 -5.42 -10.63 26.36
N LYS A 92 -4.45 -9.84 25.88
CA LYS A 92 -3.02 -10.01 26.21
C LYS A 92 -2.73 -9.75 27.68
N MET A 93 -3.41 -8.78 28.30
CA MET A 93 -3.34 -8.56 29.74
C MET A 93 -3.69 -9.85 30.50
N GLY A 94 -4.83 -10.47 30.20
CA GLY A 94 -5.24 -11.72 30.84
C GLY A 94 -4.25 -12.87 30.62
N GLU A 95 -3.72 -13.04 29.40
CA GLU A 95 -2.69 -14.06 29.10
C GLU A 95 -1.40 -13.85 29.93
N VAL A 96 -0.96 -12.61 30.09
CA VAL A 96 0.25 -12.27 30.86
C VAL A 96 0.00 -12.40 32.37
N GLU A 97 -1.13 -11.91 32.88
CA GLU A 97 -1.52 -12.04 34.29
C GLU A 97 -1.58 -13.53 34.71
N ASP A 98 -2.13 -14.39 33.86
CA ASP A 98 -2.17 -15.83 34.10
C ASP A 98 -0.77 -16.48 34.11
N LEU A 99 0.15 -16.02 33.26
CA LEU A 99 1.53 -16.49 33.27
C LEU A 99 2.23 -16.10 34.57
N VAL A 100 2.12 -14.84 34.97
CA VAL A 100 2.75 -14.29 36.18
C VAL A 100 2.22 -15.00 37.43
N ARG A 101 0.90 -15.19 37.52
CA ARG A 101 0.24 -15.91 38.62
C ARG A 101 0.68 -17.37 38.71
N ARG A 102 0.90 -18.05 37.57
CA ARG A 102 1.38 -19.44 37.56
C ARG A 102 2.82 -19.57 38.06
N PHE A 103 3.66 -18.55 37.94
CA PHE A 103 5.03 -18.60 38.47
C PHE A 103 5.12 -18.13 39.91
N SER A 104 4.32 -17.15 40.33
CA SER A 104 4.30 -16.65 41.71
C SER A 104 3.88 -17.70 42.75
N ARG A 105 3.28 -18.82 42.32
CA ARG A 105 3.00 -19.98 43.18
C ARG A 105 4.26 -20.68 43.69
N PHE A 106 5.39 -20.55 42.98
CA PHE A 106 6.65 -21.19 43.35
C PHE A 106 7.52 -20.27 44.22
N ASP A 107 7.52 -18.98 43.92
CA ASP A 107 8.19 -17.93 44.69
C ASP A 107 7.46 -16.59 44.44
N PRO A 108 6.86 -15.94 45.46
CA PRO A 108 6.21 -14.65 45.28
C PRO A 108 7.19 -13.58 44.79
N TRP A 109 6.73 -12.71 43.90
CA TRP A 109 7.54 -11.58 43.46
C TRP A 109 7.76 -10.59 44.62
N PRO A 110 8.97 -10.00 44.75
CA PRO A 110 9.22 -9.00 45.77
C PRO A 110 8.33 -7.78 45.59
N GLU A 111 8.07 -7.07 46.68
CA GLU A 111 7.34 -5.80 46.66
C GLU A 111 8.02 -4.81 45.70
N GLY A 112 7.23 -4.09 44.90
CA GLY A 112 7.74 -3.19 43.86
C GLY A 112 8.24 -3.84 42.57
N SER A 113 8.22 -5.18 42.46
CA SER A 113 8.57 -5.87 41.22
C SER A 113 7.71 -5.40 40.03
N PRO A 114 8.29 -5.18 38.84
CA PRO A 114 7.53 -4.90 37.61
C PRO A 114 6.46 -5.96 37.30
N MET A 115 6.66 -7.21 37.76
CA MET A 115 5.68 -8.29 37.61
C MET A 115 4.35 -7.99 38.32
N ASN A 116 4.37 -7.20 39.40
CA ASN A 116 3.18 -6.79 40.13
C ASN A 116 2.51 -5.54 39.52
N GLN A 117 3.17 -4.86 38.57
CA GLN A 117 2.69 -3.64 37.92
C GLN A 117 2.06 -3.91 36.55
N ILE A 118 2.01 -5.16 36.10
CA ILE A 118 1.52 -5.52 34.76
C ILE A 118 0.08 -5.07 34.54
N SER A 119 -0.81 -5.31 35.51
CA SER A 119 -2.22 -4.90 35.40
C SER A 119 -2.36 -3.38 35.24
N GLU A 120 -1.61 -2.62 36.03
CA GLU A 120 -1.57 -1.15 35.94
C GLU A 120 -0.98 -0.68 34.60
N PHE A 121 0.10 -1.30 34.13
CA PHE A 121 0.70 -1.00 32.83
C PHE A 121 -0.29 -1.20 31.68
N PHE A 122 -0.97 -2.36 31.62
CA PHE A 122 -1.99 -2.60 30.61
C PHE A 122 -3.22 -1.68 30.77
N GLY A 123 -3.60 -1.34 32.00
CA GLY A 123 -4.64 -0.36 32.28
C GLY A 123 -4.29 1.04 31.73
N ASN A 124 -3.04 1.46 31.88
CA ASN A 124 -2.53 2.72 31.32
C ASN A 124 -2.56 2.70 29.79
N LEU A 125 -2.13 1.60 29.15
CA LEU A 125 -2.23 1.45 27.69
C LEU A 125 -3.69 1.54 27.21
N SER A 126 -4.62 0.88 27.89
CA SER A 126 -6.05 0.98 27.55
C SER A 126 -6.57 2.42 27.70
N THR A 127 -6.11 3.15 28.72
CA THR A 127 -6.49 4.55 28.95
C THR A 127 -5.93 5.47 27.85
N GLU A 128 -4.72 5.21 27.36
CA GLU A 128 -4.16 5.93 26.21
C GLU A 128 -4.99 5.69 24.93
N VAL A 129 -5.41 4.44 24.69
CA VAL A 129 -6.29 4.10 23.55
C VAL A 129 -7.64 4.81 23.67
N ASP A 130 -8.24 4.84 24.86
CA ASP A 130 -9.50 5.56 25.11
C ASP A 130 -9.35 7.06 24.90
N THR A 131 -8.26 7.64 25.38
CA THR A 131 -7.95 9.07 25.20
C THR A 131 -7.76 9.40 23.72
N ALA A 132 -7.01 8.58 22.98
CA ALA A 132 -6.83 8.76 21.54
C ALA A 132 -8.15 8.65 20.78
N THR A 133 -8.99 7.68 21.14
CA THR A 133 -10.31 7.47 20.53
C THR A 133 -11.25 8.64 20.81
N ALA A 134 -11.24 9.18 22.03
CA ALA A 134 -12.04 10.35 22.41
C ALA A 134 -11.57 11.64 21.72
N ASN A 135 -10.28 11.73 21.38
CA ASN A 135 -9.72 12.84 20.61
C ASN A 135 -9.90 12.68 19.09
N LEU A 136 -10.48 11.56 18.64
CA LEU A 136 -10.86 11.44 17.24
C LEU A 136 -11.95 12.48 16.94
N PRO A 137 -11.89 13.09 15.76
CA PRO A 137 -12.82 14.13 15.34
C PRO A 137 -14.16 13.52 14.98
N GLU A 138 -15.22 14.33 15.07
CA GLU A 138 -16.54 13.92 14.58
C GLU A 138 -16.51 13.71 13.08
N VAL A 139 -17.03 12.57 12.63
CA VAL A 139 -16.88 12.16 11.23
C VAL A 139 -17.61 13.10 10.27
N ASP A 140 -18.75 13.63 10.68
CA ASP A 140 -19.54 14.57 9.90
C ASP A 140 -18.81 15.92 9.74
N ASP A 141 -18.02 16.35 10.73
CA ASP A 141 -17.18 17.54 10.63
C ASP A 141 -16.05 17.34 9.62
N VAL A 142 -15.46 16.13 9.59
CA VAL A 142 -14.44 15.77 8.59
C VAL A 142 -15.03 15.79 7.19
N PHE A 143 -16.18 15.12 7.00
CA PHE A 143 -16.87 15.08 5.73
C PHE A 143 -17.28 16.47 5.26
N THR A 144 -17.79 17.31 6.16
CA THR A 144 -18.17 18.71 5.87
C THR A 144 -16.95 19.53 5.47
N ALA A 145 -15.82 19.39 6.16
CA ALA A 145 -14.59 20.10 5.83
C ALA A 145 -14.07 19.72 4.43
N VAL A 146 -14.11 18.43 4.08
CA VAL A 146 -13.72 17.95 2.74
C VAL A 146 -14.71 18.43 1.68
N SER A 147 -16.01 18.34 1.94
CA SER A 147 -17.04 18.78 0.99
C SER A 147 -16.92 20.27 0.68
N ASN A 148 -16.73 21.11 1.70
CA ASN A 148 -16.55 22.55 1.53
C ASN A 148 -15.25 22.90 0.79
N LEU A 149 -14.20 22.09 0.94
CA LEU A 149 -12.93 22.31 0.24
C LEU A 149 -13.07 22.17 -1.28
N PHE A 150 -13.95 21.27 -1.73
CA PHE A 150 -14.21 20.97 -3.14
C PHE A 150 -15.53 21.53 -3.68
N ASP A 151 -16.19 22.42 -2.94
CA ASP A 151 -17.42 23.06 -3.40
C ASP A 151 -17.16 23.84 -4.71
N GLY A 152 -17.96 23.56 -5.73
CA GLY A 152 -17.77 24.09 -7.09
C GLY A 152 -16.52 23.60 -7.84
N LYS A 153 -15.78 22.61 -7.30
CA LYS A 153 -14.49 22.14 -7.84
C LYS A 153 -14.50 20.67 -8.28
N VAL A 154 -15.68 20.05 -8.33
CA VAL A 154 -15.87 18.68 -8.82
C VAL A 154 -16.13 18.71 -10.33
N GLY A 155 -15.56 17.78 -11.08
CA GLY A 155 -15.85 17.58 -12.49
C GLY A 155 -17.30 17.18 -12.74
N ASP A 156 -17.83 17.54 -13.90
CA ASP A 156 -19.17 17.14 -14.29
C ASP A 156 -19.25 15.62 -14.48
N GLN A 157 -20.42 15.05 -14.16
CA GLN A 157 -20.71 13.67 -14.48
C GLN A 157 -20.67 13.49 -16.01
N PRO A 158 -19.87 12.53 -16.54
CA PRO A 158 -19.87 12.26 -17.97
C PRO A 158 -21.23 11.75 -18.43
N GLU A 159 -21.61 12.08 -19.67
CA GLU A 159 -22.80 11.50 -20.29
C GLU A 159 -22.69 9.97 -20.31
N GLN A 160 -23.81 9.27 -20.16
CA GLN A 160 -23.81 7.80 -20.08
C GLN A 160 -23.09 7.15 -21.26
N LYS A 161 -23.26 7.68 -22.47
CA LYS A 161 -22.58 7.18 -23.67
C LYS A 161 -21.06 7.34 -23.59
N GLU A 162 -20.58 8.45 -23.04
CA GLU A 162 -19.15 8.69 -22.84
C GLU A 162 -18.61 7.80 -21.73
N PHE A 163 -19.34 7.67 -20.62
CA PHE A 163 -19.00 6.75 -19.54
C PHE A 163 -18.85 5.31 -20.05
N ASP A 164 -19.83 4.80 -20.81
CA ASP A 164 -19.78 3.45 -21.38
C ASP A 164 -18.59 3.27 -22.35
N ALA A 165 -18.24 4.31 -23.10
CA ALA A 165 -17.06 4.29 -23.97
C ALA A 165 -15.77 4.21 -23.16
N ARG A 166 -15.65 4.98 -22.07
CA ARG A 166 -14.50 4.94 -21.16
C ARG A 166 -14.38 3.59 -20.47
N VAL A 167 -15.49 2.97 -20.06
CA VAL A 167 -15.49 1.61 -19.47
C VAL A 167 -14.96 0.58 -20.47
N LYS A 168 -15.42 0.61 -21.73
CA LYS A 168 -14.90 -0.29 -22.78
C LYS A 168 -13.41 -0.09 -23.05
N GLU A 169 -12.94 1.16 -23.04
CA GLU A 169 -11.52 1.44 -23.19
C GLU A 169 -10.70 0.95 -21.98
N ALA A 170 -11.22 1.07 -20.75
CA ALA A 170 -10.59 0.48 -19.57
C ALA A 170 -10.44 -1.04 -19.72
N GLU A 171 -11.49 -1.75 -20.16
CA GLU A 171 -11.44 -3.20 -20.40
C GLU A 171 -10.39 -3.57 -21.45
N ARG A 172 -10.29 -2.81 -22.55
CA ARG A 172 -9.26 -3.00 -23.57
C ARG A 172 -7.86 -2.80 -22.99
N ARG A 173 -7.67 -1.77 -22.16
CA ARG A 173 -6.38 -1.47 -21.50
C ARG A 173 -5.97 -2.56 -20.52
N VAL A 174 -6.91 -3.12 -19.76
CA VAL A 174 -6.66 -4.29 -18.90
C VAL A 174 -6.13 -5.46 -19.73
N GLN A 175 -6.81 -5.80 -20.83
CA GLN A 175 -6.39 -6.92 -21.71
C GLN A 175 -5.02 -6.67 -22.37
N ALA A 176 -4.74 -5.42 -22.74
CA ALA A 176 -3.50 -5.02 -23.40
C ALA A 176 -2.37 -4.61 -22.42
N LYS A 177 -2.63 -4.63 -21.11
CA LYS A 177 -1.71 -4.14 -20.06
C LYS A 177 -1.20 -2.71 -20.30
N ILE A 178 -2.12 -1.82 -20.68
CA ILE A 178 -1.81 -0.42 -20.96
C ILE A 178 -2.15 0.42 -19.72
N PRO A 179 -1.20 1.19 -19.16
CA PRO A 179 -1.44 2.01 -17.97
C PRO A 179 -2.28 3.27 -18.27
N PRO A 180 -2.91 3.89 -17.24
CA PRO A 180 -3.13 3.34 -15.91
C PRO A 180 -4.42 2.50 -15.89
N GLY A 181 -4.61 1.73 -14.81
CA GLY A 181 -5.83 0.99 -14.52
C GLY A 181 -5.89 -0.43 -15.09
N TYR A 182 -4.79 -0.99 -15.60
CA TYR A 182 -4.79 -2.40 -16.02
C TYR A 182 -4.67 -3.37 -14.84
N MET A 183 -4.19 -2.89 -13.69
CA MET A 183 -4.11 -3.65 -12.44
C MET A 183 -5.41 -3.60 -11.62
N ASP A 184 -6.40 -2.90 -12.15
CA ASP A 184 -7.59 -2.50 -11.42
C ASP A 184 -8.74 -3.51 -11.56
N LYS A 185 -9.43 -3.81 -10.47
CA LYS A 185 -10.58 -4.74 -10.49
C LYS A 185 -11.83 -4.11 -11.12
N ARG A 186 -11.92 -2.79 -11.06
CA ARG A 186 -13.00 -1.94 -11.61
C ARG A 186 -12.31 -0.79 -12.35
N PRO A 187 -12.98 -0.13 -13.31
CA PRO A 187 -12.32 0.86 -14.17
C PRO A 187 -12.02 2.21 -13.48
N GLY A 188 -11.84 2.24 -12.16
CA GLY A 188 -11.72 3.47 -11.35
C GLY A 188 -10.53 4.32 -11.80
N ASP A 189 -9.32 3.75 -11.76
CA ASP A 189 -8.09 4.46 -12.12
C ASP A 189 -8.14 5.04 -13.54
N TYR A 190 -8.67 4.27 -14.50
CA TYR A 190 -8.80 4.73 -15.87
C TYR A 190 -9.86 5.84 -16.03
N LEU A 191 -10.98 5.76 -15.32
CA LEU A 191 -12.01 6.81 -15.35
C LEU A 191 -11.46 8.13 -14.81
N ILE A 192 -10.70 8.08 -13.71
CA ILE A 192 -9.98 9.23 -13.14
C ILE A 192 -9.00 9.80 -14.17
N TRP A 193 -8.19 8.93 -14.80
CA TRP A 193 -7.25 9.30 -15.85
C TRP A 193 -7.92 10.00 -17.04
N ALA A 194 -9.04 9.46 -17.53
CA ALA A 194 -9.79 10.03 -18.64
C ALA A 194 -10.35 11.43 -18.29
N GLU A 195 -10.90 11.59 -17.09
CA GLU A 195 -11.42 12.88 -16.61
C GLU A 195 -10.31 13.93 -16.46
N MET A 196 -9.14 13.54 -15.93
CA MET A 196 -7.97 14.43 -15.86
C MET A 196 -7.54 14.93 -17.23
N LYS A 197 -7.49 14.04 -18.25
CA LYS A 197 -7.12 14.43 -19.62
C LYS A 197 -8.12 15.44 -20.22
N VAL A 198 -9.41 15.21 -20.04
CA VAL A 198 -10.46 16.13 -20.52
C VAL A 198 -10.33 17.50 -19.84
N LYS A 199 -10.19 17.51 -18.51
CA LYS A 199 -10.06 18.75 -17.73
C LYS A 199 -8.81 19.54 -18.12
N ALA A 200 -7.67 18.88 -18.20
CA ALA A 200 -6.39 19.49 -18.55
C ALA A 200 -6.43 20.13 -19.94
N LYS A 201 -7.01 19.41 -20.91
CA LYS A 201 -7.18 19.91 -22.28
C LYS A 201 -8.09 21.14 -22.33
N ALA A 202 -9.23 21.09 -21.65
CA ALA A 202 -10.20 22.19 -21.63
C ALA A 202 -9.64 23.44 -20.92
N ALA A 203 -8.92 23.26 -19.81
CA ALA A 203 -8.33 24.36 -19.06
C ALA A 203 -6.99 24.86 -19.64
N SER A 204 -6.35 24.09 -20.53
CA SER A 204 -4.98 24.31 -20.97
C SER A 204 -3.98 24.43 -19.82
N LEU A 205 -4.17 23.61 -18.77
CA LEU A 205 -3.34 23.60 -17.57
C LEU A 205 -2.75 22.20 -17.35
N PRO A 206 -1.52 22.12 -16.79
CA PRO A 206 -0.92 20.84 -16.43
C PRO A 206 -1.61 20.24 -15.19
N ILE A 207 -1.44 18.93 -14.99
CA ILE A 207 -2.00 18.20 -13.85
C ILE A 207 -0.89 17.80 -12.89
N LEU A 208 -1.10 18.09 -11.62
CA LEU A 208 -0.36 17.54 -10.49
C LEU A 208 -1.28 16.58 -9.73
N PHE A 209 -1.10 15.29 -9.97
CA PHE A 209 -1.88 14.23 -9.34
C PHE A 209 -1.22 13.78 -8.03
N VAL A 210 -2.01 13.56 -6.98
CA VAL A 210 -1.50 13.05 -5.70
C VAL A 210 -2.26 11.78 -5.39
N THR A 211 -1.57 10.65 -5.35
CA THR A 211 -2.17 9.33 -5.13
C THR A 211 -1.27 8.47 -4.26
N ASP A 212 -1.89 7.73 -3.34
CA ASP A 212 -1.23 6.68 -2.55
C ASP A 212 -1.30 5.31 -3.23
N ASP A 213 -1.77 5.25 -4.48
CA ASP A 213 -1.67 4.03 -5.26
C ASP A 213 -0.19 3.72 -5.52
N ARG A 214 0.23 2.46 -5.32
CA ARG A 214 1.61 1.99 -5.54
C ARG A 214 1.71 0.92 -6.62
N LYS A 215 0.64 0.71 -7.40
CA LYS A 215 0.62 -0.30 -8.45
C LYS A 215 1.63 0.05 -9.55
N GLU A 216 2.16 -1.00 -10.16
CA GLU A 216 3.17 -0.91 -11.23
C GLU A 216 2.67 -0.19 -12.49
N ASP A 217 1.36 -0.03 -12.67
CA ASP A 217 0.79 0.67 -13.80
C ASP A 217 0.82 2.19 -13.65
N TRP A 218 1.02 2.71 -12.44
CA TRP A 218 1.23 4.13 -12.18
C TRP A 218 2.70 4.54 -12.13
N TRP A 219 3.57 3.69 -11.59
CA TRP A 219 4.93 4.07 -11.21
C TRP A 219 6.03 3.36 -11.99
N LEU A 220 7.06 4.12 -12.35
CA LEU A 220 8.33 3.55 -12.78
C LEU A 220 9.20 3.31 -11.55
N GLU A 221 9.53 2.04 -11.32
CA GLU A 221 10.45 1.62 -10.27
C GLU A 221 11.76 1.08 -10.85
N GLN A 222 12.87 1.41 -10.20
CA GLN A 222 14.18 0.87 -10.53
C GLN A 222 14.95 0.53 -9.26
N SER A 223 15.40 -0.71 -9.15
CA SER A 223 16.17 -1.21 -7.99
C SER A 223 15.48 -0.93 -6.64
N GLY A 224 14.15 -1.12 -6.58
CA GLY A 224 13.35 -0.88 -5.39
C GLY A 224 13.12 0.59 -5.04
N LYS A 225 13.43 1.53 -5.95
CA LYS A 225 13.16 2.96 -5.78
C LYS A 225 12.16 3.44 -6.82
N THR A 226 11.09 4.08 -6.37
CA THR A 226 10.16 4.81 -7.24
C THR A 226 10.85 6.03 -7.84
N ILE A 227 10.98 6.08 -9.17
CA ILE A 227 11.58 7.21 -9.89
C ILE A 227 10.55 8.33 -10.11
N GLY A 228 9.31 7.95 -10.42
CA GLY A 228 8.23 8.86 -10.77
C GLY A 228 7.11 8.14 -11.54
N PRO A 229 6.11 8.86 -12.05
CA PRO A 229 5.05 8.26 -12.85
C PRO A 229 5.63 7.63 -14.11
N ARG A 230 5.00 6.55 -14.59
CA ARG A 230 5.43 5.83 -15.78
C ARG A 230 5.62 6.77 -16.98
N PRO A 231 6.70 6.61 -17.76
CA PRO A 231 6.92 7.38 -18.97
C PRO A 231 5.76 7.39 -19.95
N GLU A 232 5.08 6.25 -20.10
CA GLU A 232 3.94 6.07 -20.98
C GLU A 232 2.78 6.99 -20.62
N LEU A 233 2.53 7.18 -19.32
CA LEU A 233 1.49 8.09 -18.81
C LEU A 233 1.79 9.53 -19.22
N ARG A 234 3.03 9.98 -18.97
CA ARG A 234 3.44 11.36 -19.31
C ARG A 234 3.45 11.60 -20.82
N GLN A 235 3.81 10.59 -21.60
CA GLN A 235 3.80 10.65 -23.06
C GLN A 235 2.37 10.72 -23.59
N GLU A 236 1.46 9.85 -23.11
CA GLU A 236 0.05 9.83 -23.51
C GLU A 236 -0.64 11.14 -23.13
N PHE A 237 -0.41 11.64 -21.91
CA PHE A 237 -1.07 12.85 -21.43
C PHE A 237 -0.68 14.07 -22.27
N LEU A 238 0.61 14.19 -22.63
CA LEU A 238 1.07 15.25 -23.52
C LEU A 238 0.48 15.10 -24.93
N ALA A 239 0.39 13.88 -25.47
CA ALA A 239 -0.17 13.64 -26.81
C ALA A 239 -1.67 13.95 -26.89
N ASP A 240 -2.45 13.57 -25.88
CA ASP A 240 -3.90 13.66 -25.90
C ASP A 240 -4.43 15.01 -25.40
N ALA A 241 -3.84 15.52 -24.33
CA ALA A 241 -4.27 16.75 -23.66
C ALA A 241 -3.41 17.97 -24.03
N GLY A 242 -2.21 17.78 -24.58
CA GLY A 242 -1.27 18.87 -24.88
C GLY A 242 -0.66 19.51 -23.63
N GLN A 243 -0.80 18.87 -22.47
CA GLN A 243 -0.41 19.41 -21.16
C GLN A 243 0.53 18.45 -20.42
N MET A 244 1.28 18.97 -19.45
CA MET A 244 2.14 18.14 -18.61
C MET A 244 1.32 17.40 -17.55
N PHE A 245 1.74 16.19 -17.23
CA PHE A 245 1.23 15.40 -16.12
C PHE A 245 2.40 14.97 -15.24
N TYR A 246 2.22 15.09 -13.93
CA TYR A 246 3.09 14.47 -12.95
C TYR A 246 2.29 13.98 -11.75
N ALA A 247 2.79 12.95 -11.09
CA ALA A 247 2.18 12.39 -9.90
C ALA A 247 3.18 12.34 -8.73
N TYR A 248 2.68 12.55 -7.51
CA TYR A 248 3.44 12.35 -6.28
C TYR A 248 2.67 11.45 -5.31
N PRO A 249 3.39 10.62 -4.54
CA PRO A 249 2.86 10.11 -3.28
C PRO A 249 2.53 11.27 -2.33
N PRO A 250 1.43 11.20 -1.55
CA PRO A 250 1.02 12.23 -0.60
C PRO A 250 2.12 12.78 0.31
N ALA A 251 2.93 11.94 0.94
CA ALA A 251 4.02 12.33 1.82
C ALA A 251 5.08 13.13 1.07
N ARG A 252 5.43 12.70 -0.15
CA ARG A 252 6.38 13.43 -0.99
C ARG A 252 5.82 14.78 -1.43
N PHE A 253 4.53 14.83 -1.78
CA PHE A 253 3.82 16.09 -2.07
C PHE A 253 3.88 17.05 -0.88
N LEU A 254 3.53 16.58 0.32
CA LEU A 254 3.56 17.40 1.54
C LEU A 254 4.98 17.88 1.89
N SER A 255 5.99 17.01 1.74
CA SER A 255 7.40 17.39 1.94
C SER A 255 7.83 18.51 1.00
N LEU A 256 7.54 18.38 -0.31
CA LEU A 256 7.87 19.39 -1.31
C LEU A 256 7.10 20.70 -1.08
N LEU A 257 5.82 20.61 -0.71
CA LEU A 257 5.01 21.79 -0.39
C LEU A 257 5.56 22.51 0.84
N ARG A 258 6.02 21.77 1.86
CA ARG A 258 6.68 22.34 3.05
C ARG A 258 7.99 23.04 2.69
N GLU A 259 8.79 22.50 1.78
CA GLU A 259 10.01 23.16 1.29
C GLU A 259 9.68 24.50 0.59
N ARG A 260 8.59 24.52 -0.19
CA ARG A 260 8.08 25.69 -0.91
C ARG A 260 7.33 26.69 -0.01
N SER A 261 6.78 26.23 1.11
CA SER A 261 5.94 27.00 2.04
C SER A 261 6.13 26.50 3.47
N LYS A 262 7.21 27.00 4.11
CA LYS A 262 7.77 26.49 5.38
C LYS A 262 6.81 26.38 6.57
N ASN A 263 5.65 27.02 6.53
CA ASN A 263 4.71 27.11 7.64
C ASN A 263 3.37 26.41 7.40
N LEU A 264 3.16 25.77 6.24
CA LEU A 264 1.86 25.19 5.90
C LEU A 264 1.67 23.78 6.46
N VAL A 265 2.75 22.99 6.47
CA VAL A 265 2.75 21.59 6.90
C VAL A 265 3.96 21.35 7.80
N SER A 266 3.74 20.71 8.94
CA SER A 266 4.78 20.35 9.91
C SER A 266 5.54 19.09 9.47
N LYS A 267 6.72 18.85 10.07
CA LYS A 267 7.47 17.61 9.80
C LYS A 267 6.70 16.39 10.29
N GLU A 268 5.99 16.54 11.41
CA GLU A 268 5.21 15.51 12.06
C GLU A 268 4.04 15.07 11.17
N THR A 269 3.38 15.99 10.46
CA THR A 269 2.32 15.65 9.49
C THR A 269 2.87 14.91 8.28
N VAL A 270 4.06 15.27 7.78
CA VAL A 270 4.72 14.49 6.71
C VAL A 270 5.00 13.07 7.18
N GLN A 271 5.55 12.89 8.39
CA GLN A 271 5.84 11.58 8.97
C GLN A 271 4.58 10.75 9.27
N GLU A 272 3.47 11.39 9.66
CA GLU A 272 2.18 10.72 9.83
C GLU A 272 1.64 10.24 8.49
N MET A 273 1.73 11.07 7.44
CA MET A 273 1.36 10.65 6.09
C MET A 273 2.23 9.48 5.62
N GLU A 274 3.57 9.55 5.80
CA GLU A 274 4.47 8.43 5.47
C GLU A 274 4.06 7.13 6.19
N ARG A 275 3.66 7.20 7.47
CA ARG A 275 3.14 6.04 8.22
C ARG A 275 1.76 5.57 7.75
N ALA A 276 0.94 6.44 7.18
CA ALA A 276 -0.37 6.07 6.64
C ALA A 276 -0.25 5.42 5.26
N GLU A 277 0.68 5.91 4.42
CA GLU A 277 1.04 5.30 3.13
C GLU A 277 1.75 3.96 3.33
N PHE A 278 2.70 3.94 4.26
CA PHE A 278 3.36 2.74 4.70
C PHE A 278 2.45 2.09 5.73
N VAL A 279 1.38 1.42 5.30
CA VAL A 279 0.85 0.34 6.12
C VAL A 279 2.01 -0.65 6.22
N PRO A 280 2.76 -0.72 7.35
CA PRO A 280 3.62 -1.87 7.49
C PRO A 280 2.64 -3.02 7.39
N PHE A 281 2.99 -4.03 6.60
CA PHE A 281 2.38 -5.34 6.66
C PHE A 281 1.96 -5.56 8.12
N SER A 282 0.68 -5.36 8.42
CA SER A 282 0.21 -5.50 9.78
C SER A 282 0.19 -7.00 9.90
N PRO A 283 1.01 -7.62 10.77
CA PRO A 283 0.72 -8.95 11.18
C PRO A 283 -0.49 -8.81 12.11
N GLN A 284 -1.67 -8.53 11.53
CA GLN A 284 -2.80 -9.32 11.92
C GLN A 284 -2.31 -10.75 11.74
N LEU A 285 -2.22 -11.46 12.86
CA LEU A 285 -1.81 -12.83 12.99
C LEU A 285 -2.80 -13.75 12.26
N ASP A 286 -2.92 -13.57 10.95
CA ASP A 286 -3.60 -14.39 9.94
C ASP A 286 -2.82 -14.29 8.60
N GLY A 287 -1.52 -14.00 8.65
CA GLY A 287 -0.64 -14.26 7.51
C GLY A 287 -0.58 -15.77 7.22
N PRO A 288 -0.19 -16.18 6.00
CA PRO A 288 0.02 -17.59 5.69
C PRO A 288 0.87 -18.25 6.78
N PRO A 289 0.61 -19.52 7.18
CA PRO A 289 1.27 -20.16 8.32
C PRO A 289 2.81 -20.08 8.30
N TRP A 290 3.40 -19.92 7.12
CA TRP A 290 4.83 -19.81 6.89
C TRP A 290 5.44 -18.41 7.14
N LEU A 291 4.64 -17.36 7.29
CA LEU A 291 5.16 -15.99 7.39
C LEU A 291 5.91 -15.74 8.71
N GLY A 292 5.40 -16.25 9.83
CA GLY A 292 6.11 -16.16 11.11
C GLY A 292 7.47 -16.85 11.05
N GLN A 293 7.55 -17.99 10.35
CA GLN A 293 8.79 -18.74 10.14
C GLN A 293 9.80 -17.94 9.30
N LEU A 294 9.33 -17.22 8.28
CA LEU A 294 10.17 -16.37 7.44
C LEU A 294 10.82 -15.23 8.24
N VAL A 295 10.02 -14.55 9.07
CA VAL A 295 10.51 -13.43 9.92
C VAL A 295 11.51 -13.93 10.96
N GLU A 296 11.23 -15.07 11.60
CA GLU A 296 12.18 -15.69 12.53
C GLU A 296 13.48 -16.11 11.85
N LEU A 297 13.40 -16.69 10.65
CA LEU A 297 14.57 -17.14 9.91
C LEU A 297 15.45 -15.97 9.47
N GLY A 298 14.85 -14.85 9.03
CA GLY A 298 15.58 -13.61 8.74
C GLY A 298 16.28 -13.05 9.97
N ARG A 299 15.63 -13.07 11.14
CA ARG A 299 16.24 -12.64 12.41
C ARG A 299 17.39 -13.54 12.85
N GLU A 300 17.25 -14.86 12.71
CA GLU A 300 18.27 -15.85 13.12
C GLU A 300 19.51 -15.79 12.22
N THR A 301 19.33 -15.60 10.91
CA THR A 301 20.41 -15.61 9.92
C THR A 301 21.02 -14.23 9.68
N GLY A 302 20.25 -13.16 9.91
CA GLY A 302 20.63 -11.78 9.54
C GLY A 302 20.41 -11.46 8.06
N VAL A 303 19.71 -12.33 7.33
CA VAL A 303 19.36 -12.17 5.92
C VAL A 303 17.98 -11.51 5.81
N GLU A 304 17.83 -10.60 4.87
CA GLU A 304 16.55 -9.94 4.61
C GLU A 304 15.45 -10.95 4.22
N PRO A 305 14.26 -10.91 4.85
CA PRO A 305 13.18 -11.87 4.60
C PRO A 305 12.78 -12.03 3.13
N HIS A 306 12.85 -10.97 2.32
CA HIS A 306 12.47 -11.05 0.90
C HIS A 306 13.44 -11.91 0.07
N GLU A 307 14.73 -11.93 0.40
CA GLU A 307 15.74 -12.74 -0.31
C GLU A 307 15.55 -14.23 0.00
N ILE A 308 15.26 -14.56 1.26
CA ILE A 308 14.91 -15.92 1.69
C ILE A 308 13.65 -16.39 0.98
N LEU A 309 12.61 -15.56 0.95
CA LEU A 309 11.31 -15.89 0.34
C LEU A 309 11.42 -16.13 -1.17
N LYS A 310 12.25 -15.35 -1.87
CA LYS A 310 12.48 -15.48 -3.31
C LYS A 310 13.03 -16.86 -3.68
N ILE A 311 14.04 -17.35 -2.95
CA ILE A 311 14.62 -18.67 -3.18
C ILE A 311 13.62 -19.77 -2.77
N ALA A 312 12.99 -19.62 -1.61
CA ALA A 312 12.01 -20.60 -1.12
C ALA A 312 10.83 -20.78 -2.08
N ARG A 313 10.31 -19.70 -2.69
CA ARG A 313 9.29 -19.78 -3.74
C ARG A 313 9.78 -20.48 -5.00
N ARG A 314 11.01 -20.20 -5.44
CA ARG A 314 11.56 -20.87 -6.64
C ARG A 314 11.69 -22.38 -6.43
N ILE A 315 12.17 -22.81 -5.25
CA ILE A 315 12.23 -24.22 -4.85
C ILE A 315 10.82 -24.82 -4.80
N ALA A 316 9.86 -24.10 -4.23
CA ALA A 316 8.47 -24.55 -4.09
C ALA A 316 7.79 -24.77 -5.44
N THR A 317 7.90 -23.81 -6.37
CA THR A 317 7.34 -23.93 -7.73
C THR A 317 7.92 -25.15 -8.47
N LEU A 318 9.24 -25.34 -8.43
CA LEU A 318 9.88 -26.49 -9.08
C LEU A 318 9.50 -27.83 -8.42
N SER A 319 9.35 -27.84 -7.09
CA SER A 319 8.92 -29.01 -6.32
C SER A 319 7.46 -29.37 -6.61
N ALA A 320 6.57 -28.38 -6.71
CA ALA A 320 5.17 -28.58 -7.07
C ALA A 320 5.01 -29.09 -8.51
N LEU A 321 5.76 -28.53 -9.46
CA LEU A 321 5.81 -29.00 -10.85
C LEU A 321 6.30 -30.45 -10.94
N SER A 322 7.31 -30.82 -10.14
CA SER A 322 7.82 -32.19 -10.05
C SER A 322 6.74 -33.17 -9.53
N ALA A 323 5.95 -32.76 -8.54
CA ALA A 323 4.87 -33.56 -7.98
C ALA A 323 3.72 -33.82 -8.98
N ILE A 324 3.42 -32.84 -9.83
CA ILE A 324 2.37 -32.92 -10.87
C ILE A 324 2.85 -33.77 -12.06
N ASN A 325 4.12 -33.65 -12.45
CA ASN A 325 4.64 -34.17 -13.72
C ASN A 325 5.27 -35.58 -13.59
N ARG A 326 4.56 -36.53 -12.96
CA ARG A 326 5.01 -37.93 -12.82
C ARG A 326 4.97 -38.70 -14.15
N ALA A 327 5.90 -38.40 -15.06
CA ALA A 327 6.24 -39.28 -16.17
C ALA A 327 7.35 -40.26 -15.71
N PRO A 328 7.11 -41.58 -15.72
CA PRO A 328 8.13 -42.54 -15.33
C PRO A 328 9.02 -42.80 -16.54
N THR A 329 10.23 -42.21 -16.62
CA THR A 329 11.45 -42.82 -17.21
C THR A 329 12.63 -41.88 -17.51
N ALA A 330 12.64 -40.59 -17.14
CA ALA A 330 13.85 -39.77 -17.26
C ALA A 330 14.00 -38.79 -16.09
N LYS A 331 15.23 -38.62 -15.57
CA LYS A 331 15.55 -37.54 -14.61
C LYS A 331 15.08 -36.22 -15.22
N ALA A 332 14.09 -35.60 -14.60
CA ALA A 332 13.52 -34.36 -15.13
C ALA A 332 14.57 -33.23 -15.06
N PRO A 333 14.65 -32.33 -16.06
CA PRO A 333 15.76 -31.37 -16.20
C PRO A 333 15.94 -30.40 -15.03
N TRP A 334 14.92 -30.24 -14.19
CA TRP A 334 14.89 -29.37 -13.01
C TRP A 334 15.51 -30.00 -11.74
N THR A 335 15.93 -31.27 -11.74
CA THR A 335 16.55 -31.88 -10.54
C THR A 335 17.90 -31.25 -10.21
N GLN A 336 18.71 -30.93 -11.23
CA GLN A 336 19.99 -30.23 -11.02
C GLN A 336 19.76 -28.80 -10.55
N GLU A 337 18.74 -28.12 -11.10
CA GLU A 337 18.37 -26.76 -10.70
C GLU A 337 17.91 -26.71 -9.24
N LEU A 338 17.16 -27.72 -8.77
CA LEU A 338 16.78 -27.83 -7.36
C LEU A 338 17.99 -28.00 -6.43
N ASP A 339 18.93 -28.89 -6.79
CA ASP A 339 20.16 -29.09 -6.01
C ASP A 339 20.99 -27.80 -5.94
N ASP A 340 21.10 -27.08 -7.06
CA ASP A 340 21.81 -25.79 -7.14
C ASP A 340 21.12 -24.71 -6.28
N LEU A 341 19.78 -24.68 -6.26
CA LEU A 341 19.00 -23.76 -5.43
C LEU A 341 19.12 -24.06 -3.94
N TYR A 342 19.14 -25.33 -3.53
CA TYR A 342 19.40 -25.70 -2.13
C TYR A 342 20.83 -25.35 -1.71
N ALA A 343 21.81 -25.55 -2.59
CA ALA A 343 23.19 -25.14 -2.34
C ALA A 343 23.32 -23.61 -2.21
N TYR A 344 22.60 -22.85 -3.06
CA TYR A 344 22.54 -21.40 -2.99
C TYR A 344 21.84 -20.92 -1.72
N ALA A 345 20.74 -21.54 -1.32
CA ALA A 345 20.05 -21.23 -0.07
C ALA A 345 20.96 -21.44 1.16
N ALA A 346 21.75 -22.51 1.19
CA ALA A 346 22.70 -22.74 2.29
C ALA A 346 23.77 -21.63 2.38
N ARG A 347 24.23 -21.11 1.24
CA ARG A 347 25.16 -19.95 1.19
C ARG A 347 24.49 -18.66 1.61
N LEU A 348 23.25 -18.41 1.16
CA LEU A 348 22.51 -17.22 1.55
C LEU A 348 22.26 -17.21 3.07
N LEU A 349 21.75 -18.31 3.64
CA LEU A 349 21.40 -18.41 5.06
C LEU A 349 22.62 -18.41 5.98
N SER A 350 23.83 -18.63 5.44
CA SER A 350 25.09 -18.40 6.14
C SER A 350 25.57 -16.94 6.06
N ASN A 351 24.76 -16.04 5.50
CA ASN A 351 25.12 -14.66 5.17
C ASN A 351 26.40 -14.62 4.32
N ASP A 352 26.37 -15.29 3.16
CA ASP A 352 27.50 -15.49 2.25
C ASP A 352 28.73 -16.13 2.93
N GLY A 353 28.49 -17.13 3.78
CA GLY A 353 29.55 -17.90 4.45
C GLY A 353 30.17 -17.22 5.68
N GLN A 354 29.64 -16.08 6.13
CA GLN A 354 30.11 -15.39 7.34
C GLN A 354 29.69 -16.08 8.65
N LYS A 355 28.65 -16.92 8.61
CA LYS A 355 28.12 -17.67 9.76
C LYS A 355 27.84 -19.12 9.38
N THR A 356 27.96 -20.05 10.32
CA THR A 356 27.48 -21.41 10.10
C THR A 356 25.95 -21.43 10.16
N VAL A 357 25.29 -22.03 9.15
CA VAL A 357 23.84 -22.25 9.21
C VAL A 357 23.56 -23.23 10.34
N THR A 358 22.74 -22.82 11.31
CA THR A 358 22.33 -23.72 12.40
C THR A 358 21.40 -24.80 11.84
N SER A 359 21.43 -26.00 12.44
CA SER A 359 20.46 -27.06 12.08
C SER A 359 19.01 -26.60 12.27
N SER A 360 18.78 -25.67 13.21
CA SER A 360 17.50 -24.99 13.46
C SER A 360 17.08 -24.12 12.26
N ALA A 361 17.93 -23.21 11.80
CA ALA A 361 17.66 -22.32 10.68
C ALA A 361 17.40 -23.10 9.39
N TRP A 362 18.20 -24.15 9.12
CA TRP A 362 18.00 -24.99 7.95
C TRP A 362 16.67 -25.76 7.99
N ALA A 363 16.29 -26.31 9.15
CA ALA A 363 15.00 -26.98 9.32
C ALA A 363 13.82 -26.02 9.10
N LYS A 364 13.90 -24.79 9.61
CA LYS A 364 12.90 -23.73 9.38
C LYS A 364 12.79 -23.36 7.91
N PHE A 365 13.91 -23.26 7.20
CA PHE A 365 13.92 -22.99 5.76
C PHE A 365 13.26 -24.11 4.94
N LEU A 366 13.55 -25.37 5.27
CA LEU A 366 12.92 -26.52 4.61
C LEU A 366 11.40 -26.55 4.87
N GLN A 367 10.97 -26.24 6.09
CA GLN A 367 9.55 -26.16 6.44
C GLN A 367 8.84 -25.03 5.67
N LEU A 368 9.48 -23.86 5.54
CA LEU A 368 9.00 -22.75 4.71
C LEU A 368 8.81 -23.20 3.26
N CYS A 369 9.78 -23.90 2.67
CA CYS A 369 9.69 -24.42 1.30
C CYS A 369 8.54 -25.43 1.15
N ALA A 370 8.34 -26.31 2.14
CA ALA A 370 7.25 -27.29 2.12
C ALA A 370 5.86 -26.62 2.13
N ASN A 371 5.67 -25.65 3.04
CA ASN A 371 4.42 -24.89 3.14
C ASN A 371 4.10 -24.14 1.84
N LEU A 372 5.11 -23.50 1.23
CA LEU A 372 4.97 -22.82 -0.06
C LEU A 372 4.68 -23.79 -1.22
N THR A 373 5.23 -25.01 -1.18
CA THR A 373 4.99 -26.04 -2.21
C THR A 373 3.55 -26.50 -2.18
N GLU A 374 2.97 -26.67 -0.98
CA GLU A 374 1.56 -27.01 -0.81
C GLU A 374 0.64 -25.91 -1.34
N GLU A 375 0.98 -24.64 -1.07
CA GLU A 375 0.27 -23.47 -1.58
C GLU A 375 0.31 -23.39 -3.12
N GLU A 376 1.50 -23.55 -3.73
CA GLU A 376 1.69 -23.58 -5.19
C GLU A 376 0.95 -24.75 -5.84
N HIS A 377 0.99 -25.94 -5.23
CA HIS A 377 0.28 -27.11 -5.74
C HIS A 377 -1.24 -26.90 -5.72
N LEU A 378 -1.80 -26.32 -4.66
CA LEU A 378 -3.22 -25.96 -4.59
C LEU A 378 -3.60 -24.95 -5.68
N GLN A 379 -2.78 -23.94 -5.92
CA GLN A 379 -3.03 -22.95 -6.99
C GLN A 379 -2.96 -23.58 -8.39
N MET A 380 -2.06 -24.54 -8.61
CA MET A 380 -1.90 -25.22 -9.90
C MET A 380 -2.98 -26.29 -10.18
N THR A 381 -3.65 -26.81 -9.15
CA THR A 381 -4.62 -27.92 -9.28
C THR A 381 -6.08 -27.51 -9.12
N GLN A 382 -6.39 -26.29 -8.65
CA GLN A 382 -7.76 -25.78 -8.62
C GLN A 382 -8.27 -25.41 -10.04
N PRO A 383 -9.48 -25.81 -10.44
CA PRO A 383 -10.07 -25.39 -11.70
C PRO A 383 -10.35 -23.88 -11.69
N ARG A 384 -9.93 -23.16 -12.74
CA ARG A 384 -10.31 -21.75 -12.93
C ARG A 384 -11.83 -21.64 -13.04
N GLU A 385 -12.50 -21.15 -11.99
CA GLU A 385 -13.92 -20.83 -12.08
C GLU A 385 -14.14 -19.69 -13.09
N ILE A 386 -14.84 -19.99 -14.18
CA ILE A 386 -15.40 -19.00 -15.09
C ILE A 386 -16.61 -18.39 -14.36
N PRO A 387 -16.63 -17.08 -14.04
CA PRO A 387 -17.74 -16.50 -13.32
C PRO A 387 -19.04 -16.66 -14.10
N LYS A 388 -20.02 -17.38 -13.52
CA LYS A 388 -21.38 -17.45 -14.05
C LYS A 388 -21.98 -16.05 -14.06
N ARG A 389 -22.35 -15.55 -15.24
CA ARG A 389 -23.18 -14.35 -15.41
C ARG A 389 -24.43 -14.46 -14.54
N ALA A 390 -24.51 -13.66 -13.48
CA ALA A 390 -25.77 -13.43 -12.79
C ALA A 390 -26.59 -12.48 -13.67
N ARG A 391 -27.61 -13.03 -14.35
CA ARG A 391 -28.78 -12.25 -14.77
C ARG A 391 -29.51 -11.87 -13.50
N TYR A 392 -29.69 -10.57 -13.23
CA TYR A 392 -30.94 -9.94 -12.86
C TYR A 392 -30.82 -8.43 -13.10
#